data_AF-A0A6A4HE45-F1
#
_entry.id   AF-A0A6A4HE45-F1
#
_cell.length_a   1.000
_cell.length_b   1.000
_cell.length_c   1.000
_cell.angle_alpha   90.00
_cell.angle_beta   90.00
_cell.angle_gamma   90.00
#
_symmetry.space_group_name_H-M   'P 1'
#
loop_
_entity.id
_entity.type
_entity.pdbx_description
1 polymer ?
#
loop_
_entity_poly.entity_id
_entity_poly.type
_entity_poly.pdbx_seq_one_letter_code
_entity_poly.pdbx_strand_id
1 'polypeptide(L)'
;MDRQYFHPEACKTTPTGPRKRRTKAQLELDKVQSNARGNSSASSSTPSPDANSPGSSLVETSKGKLSILSHNLAEPGLDLPPSLVKELLQDFRMFPYFRHPLIRFVDLESSLNRCSWQLPALPSQHRVLAQCIIAVTARISLNEHIIGPGQQAPPDFSARDLEIRTTFLNCREYGHRREAICEQLRAEAVWVAHREGIMTMACVSNTLSLALLEFLEHRASGKGGSTYSAAYIHHLRDLSESNFYVDPGSQTKYSAFLMVDALSAVTTGKSIPFTRHDELLLCGEEPLPLEEVFSILTSNSPTPVPVFTVMRPLSLQTIRLARDISESLTGAYARRHPLNEAKLVYQLNTLNLLHSIVSIGVRQMERLENSASDQQLFHWARMCAYPLLHGWASLVYLIFEELKRRRQLFRVGGSSLSVVEEDGVPPNEGMESILQARLDMFYVQVRAMTSQAALEIAGSIKEVPMLSNLTHLNYSNLNNWARFLLEDADADLNLTQRVWGLQRLRGGLNLTGFSWVDRTGTIDAVDAFLVASTASAMQQQQQQLDVTSGSGSLIWAPSHRYQ
;
A
#
# COMPACT_ATOMS: atom_id res chain seq x y z
N MET A 1 2.15 4.84 56.62
CA MET A 1 3.60 5.04 56.74
C MET A 1 4.24 3.84 56.08
N ASP A 2 4.85 4.05 54.91
CA ASP A 2 5.96 3.29 54.32
C ASP A 2 6.08 3.73 52.86
N ARG A 3 6.98 4.70 52.64
CA ARG A 3 7.35 5.20 51.31
C ARG A 3 8.52 4.34 50.81
N GLN A 4 8.27 3.49 49.83
CA GLN A 4 9.33 2.85 49.06
C GLN A 4 9.96 3.88 48.11
N TYR A 5 11.27 4.07 48.27
CA TYR A 5 12.11 4.90 47.43
C TYR A 5 12.33 4.22 46.09
N PHE A 6 11.92 4.89 45.00
CA PHE A 6 12.30 4.53 43.64
C PHE A 6 13.75 4.96 43.37
N HIS A 7 14.60 4.00 43.00
CA HIS A 7 15.93 4.25 42.43
C HIS A 7 15.77 4.66 40.96
N PRO A 8 16.37 5.77 40.49
CA PRO A 8 16.46 6.06 39.07
C PRO A 8 17.60 5.24 38.44
N GLU A 9 17.27 4.42 37.45
CA GLU A 9 18.25 3.75 36.59
C GLU A 9 19.01 4.79 35.77
N ALA A 10 20.33 4.82 35.98
CA ALA A 10 21.24 5.70 35.28
C ALA A 10 21.34 5.31 33.80
N CYS A 11 20.98 6.26 32.93
CA CYS A 11 21.18 6.20 31.49
C CYS A 11 22.69 6.12 31.18
N LYS A 12 23.19 4.93 30.83
CA LYS A 12 24.58 4.75 30.35
C LYS A 12 24.67 5.23 28.90
N THR A 13 25.04 6.50 28.73
CA THR A 13 25.47 7.01 27.44
C THR A 13 26.89 6.50 27.13
N THR A 14 27.05 5.87 25.97
CA THR A 14 28.35 5.42 25.45
C THR A 14 29.24 6.64 25.23
N PRO A 15 30.46 6.71 25.80
CA PRO A 15 31.34 7.85 25.59
C PRO A 15 31.83 7.83 24.14
N THR A 16 31.40 8.82 23.35
CA THR A 16 31.99 9.13 22.05
C THR A 16 33.39 9.67 22.31
N GLY A 17 34.40 8.83 22.04
CA GLY A 17 35.80 9.24 22.14
C GLY A 17 36.10 10.45 21.25
N PRO A 18 36.97 11.37 21.69
CA PRO A 18 37.32 12.55 20.91
C PRO A 18 37.98 12.12 19.58
N ARG A 19 37.38 12.53 18.45
CA ARG A 19 37.96 12.38 17.11
C ARG A 19 39.35 13.02 17.09
N LYS A 20 40.40 12.23 16.88
CA LYS A 20 41.77 12.72 16.65
C LYS A 20 41.76 13.70 15.47
N ARG A 21 42.20 14.94 15.70
CA ARG A 21 42.44 15.91 14.63
C ARG A 21 43.49 15.34 13.67
N ARG A 22 43.12 15.20 12.39
CA ARG A 22 44.08 14.83 11.34
C ARG A 22 45.16 15.90 11.24
N THR A 23 46.41 15.49 11.23
CA THR A 23 47.56 16.39 11.04
C THR A 23 47.68 16.83 9.59
N LYS A 24 48.23 18.02 9.34
CA LYS A 24 48.45 18.58 8.00
C LYS A 24 49.17 17.62 7.04
N ALA A 25 50.08 16.79 7.56
CA ALA A 25 50.77 15.75 6.78
C ALA A 25 49.84 14.64 6.24
N GLN A 26 48.78 14.28 6.98
CA GLN A 26 47.79 13.29 6.50
C GLN A 26 46.87 13.87 5.41
N LEU A 27 46.61 15.17 5.45
CA LEU A 27 45.84 15.84 4.40
C LEU A 27 46.63 15.99 3.10
N GLU A 28 47.96 16.14 3.17
CA GLU A 28 48.80 16.19 1.97
C GLU A 28 49.00 14.82 1.34
N LEU A 29 49.05 13.75 2.14
CA LEU A 29 49.16 12.37 1.64
C LEU A 29 47.90 11.90 0.90
N ASP A 30 46.71 12.28 1.40
CA ASP A 30 45.43 12.04 0.72
C ASP A 30 45.35 12.81 -0.62
N LYS A 31 45.97 13.99 -0.71
CA LYS A 31 45.98 14.84 -1.92
C LYS A 31 46.90 14.29 -3.02
N VAL A 32 47.96 13.59 -2.65
CA VAL A 32 48.87 12.90 -3.60
C VAL A 32 48.23 11.61 -4.11
N GLN A 33 47.47 10.88 -3.27
CA GLN A 33 46.74 9.68 -3.70
C GLN A 33 45.53 9.96 -4.58
N SER A 34 44.84 11.11 -4.41
CA SER A 34 43.71 11.49 -5.27
C SER A 34 44.13 11.93 -6.68
N ASN A 35 45.38 12.33 -6.90
CA ASN A 35 45.88 12.76 -8.21
C ASN A 35 46.45 11.62 -9.08
N ALA A 36 46.58 10.40 -8.56
CA ALA A 36 47.10 9.24 -9.31
C ALA A 36 45.99 8.43 -10.01
N ARG A 37 44.71 8.75 -9.82
CA ARG A 37 43.57 8.08 -10.47
C ARG A 37 42.63 9.11 -11.09
N GLY A 38 42.95 9.55 -12.30
CA GLY A 38 42.06 10.40 -13.08
C GLY A 38 42.60 10.76 -14.46
N ASN A 39 42.51 9.84 -15.41
CA ASN A 39 42.54 10.17 -16.84
C ASN A 39 41.15 9.87 -17.41
N SER A 40 40.39 10.92 -17.77
CA SER A 40 39.58 11.08 -19.00
C SER A 40 38.56 12.21 -18.85
N SER A 41 38.97 13.40 -19.32
CA SER A 41 38.22 14.37 -20.14
C SER A 41 36.71 14.61 -19.91
N ALA A 42 36.35 15.85 -19.59
CA ALA A 42 35.75 16.78 -20.57
C ALA A 42 35.63 18.21 -20.00
N SER A 43 35.87 19.17 -20.87
CA SER A 43 36.16 20.60 -20.69
C SER A 43 34.94 21.50 -20.58
N SER A 44 34.98 22.51 -19.71
CA SER A 44 34.35 23.82 -19.96
C SER A 44 35.18 24.95 -19.32
N SER A 45 35.78 25.77 -20.18
CA SER A 45 36.59 26.93 -19.83
C SER A 45 35.72 28.19 -19.81
N THR A 46 35.70 28.88 -18.67
CA THR A 46 35.34 30.30 -18.55
C THR A 46 36.60 31.08 -18.21
N PRO A 47 36.80 32.27 -18.79
CA PRO A 47 37.69 33.25 -18.19
C PRO A 47 37.01 34.62 -17.99
N SER A 48 37.43 35.30 -16.93
CA SER A 48 37.28 36.74 -16.67
C SER A 48 38.45 37.14 -15.77
N PRO A 49 38.71 38.44 -15.55
CA PRO A 49 38.98 39.52 -16.51
C PRO A 49 40.34 40.20 -16.19
N ASP A 50 40.80 41.17 -17.00
CA ASP A 50 41.42 42.41 -16.47
C ASP A 50 41.85 43.45 -17.55
N ALA A 51 41.37 44.68 -17.30
CA ALA A 51 41.98 46.03 -17.35
C ALA A 51 42.60 46.70 -18.61
N ASN A 52 42.12 47.95 -18.83
CA ASN A 52 42.72 49.15 -19.48
C ASN A 52 42.72 49.18 -21.02
N SER A 53 42.24 50.20 -21.76
CA SER A 53 42.30 51.68 -21.59
C SER A 53 41.40 52.39 -22.66
N PRO A 54 41.35 53.75 -22.79
CA PRO A 54 40.12 54.54 -22.99
C PRO A 54 39.83 55.06 -24.43
N GLY A 55 38.59 55.52 -24.66
CA GLY A 55 38.23 56.33 -25.84
C GLY A 55 36.73 56.64 -26.02
N SER A 56 36.31 57.82 -25.57
CA SER A 56 35.23 58.71 -26.06
C SER A 56 34.22 58.19 -27.11
N SER A 57 32.91 58.21 -26.79
CA SER A 57 31.96 59.24 -27.27
C SER A 57 30.50 58.90 -26.90
N LEU A 58 29.73 59.95 -26.63
CA LEU A 58 28.28 59.99 -26.34
C LEU A 58 27.40 59.17 -27.30
N VAL A 59 26.27 58.63 -26.80
CA VAL A 59 24.87 58.89 -27.28
C VAL A 59 23.85 57.93 -26.60
N GLU A 60 22.88 58.58 -25.94
CA GLU A 60 21.45 58.23 -25.70
C GLU A 60 20.97 56.81 -25.33
N THR A 61 20.51 56.73 -24.07
CA THR A 61 19.23 56.17 -23.59
C THR A 61 18.46 55.18 -24.46
N SER A 62 18.43 53.92 -24.01
CA SER A 62 17.32 52.99 -24.26
C SER A 62 17.14 52.06 -23.05
N LYS A 63 15.95 52.12 -22.43
CA LYS A 63 15.51 51.24 -21.34
C LYS A 63 15.36 49.81 -21.85
N GLY A 64 16.42 49.01 -21.73
CA GLY A 64 16.38 47.57 -21.95
C GLY A 64 15.88 46.83 -20.71
N LYS A 65 14.63 46.35 -20.75
CA LYS A 65 14.12 45.30 -19.86
C LYS A 65 15.07 44.10 -19.92
N LEU A 66 15.76 43.80 -18.81
CA LEU A 66 16.35 42.49 -18.57
C LEU A 66 15.20 41.50 -18.28
N SER A 67 14.59 41.00 -19.35
CA SER A 67 13.72 39.82 -19.32
C SER A 67 14.60 38.58 -19.24
N ILE A 68 15.08 38.27 -18.02
CA ILE A 68 15.78 37.02 -17.74
C ILE A 68 14.72 35.90 -17.68
N LEU A 69 14.64 35.13 -18.77
CA LEU A 69 14.24 33.72 -18.83
C LEU A 69 12.99 33.31 -18.02
N SER A 70 11.85 33.95 -18.25
CA SER A 70 10.55 33.28 -18.04
C SER A 70 10.27 32.42 -19.28
N HIS A 71 10.80 31.20 -19.30
CA HIS A 71 10.21 30.18 -20.18
C HIS A 71 8.76 30.01 -19.73
N ASN A 72 7.82 30.59 -20.49
CA ASN A 72 6.41 30.25 -20.44
C ASN A 72 6.28 28.79 -20.87
N LEU A 73 6.58 27.86 -19.97
CA LEU A 73 6.08 26.50 -20.05
C LEU A 73 4.56 26.66 -20.07
N ALA A 74 3.95 26.44 -21.23
CA ALA A 74 2.50 26.43 -21.36
C ALA A 74 1.93 25.61 -20.22
N GLU A 75 1.00 26.18 -19.44
CA GLU A 75 0.39 25.48 -18.32
C GLU A 75 -0.28 24.22 -18.89
N PRO A 76 0.16 23.01 -18.49
CA PRO A 76 -0.54 21.81 -18.89
C PRO A 76 -1.90 21.83 -18.20
N GLY A 77 -2.96 22.03 -18.97
CA GLY A 77 -4.33 22.14 -18.44
C GLY A 77 -5.31 21.44 -19.35
N LEU A 78 -6.05 20.47 -18.81
CA LEU A 78 -7.29 20.00 -19.42
C LEU A 78 -8.39 21.02 -19.08
N ASP A 79 -8.93 21.69 -20.10
CA ASP A 79 -10.09 22.58 -19.90
C ASP A 79 -11.34 21.73 -19.61
N LEU A 80 -11.56 21.42 -18.34
CA LEU A 80 -12.72 20.66 -17.89
C LEU A 80 -13.96 21.58 -17.80
N PRO A 81 -15.10 21.20 -18.40
CA PRO A 81 -16.32 21.99 -18.27
C PRO A 81 -16.77 22.05 -16.80
N PRO A 82 -17.34 23.18 -16.34
CA PRO A 82 -17.75 23.35 -14.94
C PRO A 82 -18.73 22.28 -14.43
N SER A 83 -19.57 21.74 -15.32
CA SER A 83 -20.47 20.63 -15.01
C SER A 83 -19.73 19.34 -14.66
N LEU A 84 -18.67 19.01 -15.41
CA LEU A 84 -17.83 17.84 -15.15
C LEU A 84 -17.02 18.02 -13.87
N VAL A 85 -16.48 19.22 -13.64
CA VAL A 85 -15.81 19.54 -12.35
C VAL A 85 -16.75 19.29 -11.18
N LYS A 86 -18.00 19.76 -11.30
CA LYS A 86 -19.03 19.53 -10.28
C LYS A 86 -19.30 18.05 -10.05
N GLU A 87 -19.51 17.28 -11.10
CA GLU A 87 -19.75 15.83 -11.03
C GLU A 87 -18.57 15.11 -10.35
N LEU A 88 -17.35 15.34 -10.80
CA LEU A 88 -16.14 14.71 -10.26
C LEU A 88 -15.91 15.04 -8.78
N LEU A 89 -16.20 16.26 -8.35
CA LEU A 89 -16.14 16.64 -6.94
C LEU A 89 -17.25 15.94 -6.14
N GLN A 90 -18.44 15.78 -6.71
CA GLN A 90 -19.54 15.08 -6.05
C GLN A 90 -19.25 13.58 -5.88
N ASP A 91 -18.62 12.95 -6.87
CA ASP A 91 -18.18 11.56 -6.85
C ASP A 91 -17.14 11.27 -5.76
N PHE A 92 -16.41 12.29 -5.30
CA PHE A 92 -15.43 12.14 -4.22
C PHE A 92 -16.04 11.58 -2.93
N ARG A 93 -17.34 11.80 -2.70
CA ARG A 93 -18.07 11.25 -1.54
C ARG A 93 -18.05 9.72 -1.49
N MET A 94 -17.79 9.06 -2.62
CA MET A 94 -17.69 7.61 -2.72
C MET A 94 -16.34 7.06 -2.24
N PHE A 95 -15.35 7.90 -1.95
CA PHE A 95 -14.00 7.46 -1.64
C PHE A 95 -13.77 7.28 -0.14
N PRO A 96 -12.93 6.31 0.28
CA PRO A 96 -12.49 6.19 1.67
C PRO A 96 -11.90 7.50 2.20
N TYR A 97 -11.14 8.22 1.37
CA TYR A 97 -10.54 9.50 1.72
C TYR A 97 -11.57 10.54 2.14
N PHE A 98 -12.80 10.54 1.61
CA PHE A 98 -13.85 11.48 2.03
C PHE A 98 -14.11 11.47 3.55
N ARG A 99 -13.78 10.37 4.23
CA ARG A 99 -13.94 10.19 5.67
C ARG A 99 -12.76 10.73 6.49
N HIS A 100 -11.74 11.29 5.84
CA HIS A 100 -10.56 11.84 6.50
C HIS A 100 -10.93 12.98 7.46
N PRO A 101 -10.38 13.03 8.70
CA PRO A 101 -10.79 14.02 9.71
C PRO A 101 -10.65 15.48 9.28
N LEU A 102 -9.67 15.77 8.42
CA LEU A 102 -9.44 17.14 7.90
C LEU A 102 -10.43 17.57 6.81
N ILE A 103 -11.23 16.68 6.22
CA ILE A 103 -12.09 17.05 5.10
C ILE A 103 -13.28 17.86 5.58
N ARG A 104 -13.31 19.12 5.14
CA ARG A 104 -14.46 20.03 5.24
C ARG A 104 -15.04 20.27 3.86
N PHE A 105 -15.69 19.25 3.31
CA PHE A 105 -16.15 19.27 1.92
C PHE A 105 -17.10 20.44 1.62
N VAL A 106 -17.93 20.83 2.59
CA VAL A 106 -18.86 21.97 2.49
C VAL A 106 -18.13 23.30 2.21
N ASP A 107 -16.95 23.50 2.79
CA ASP A 107 -16.16 24.74 2.61
C ASP A 107 -15.59 24.83 1.19
N LEU A 108 -15.13 23.69 0.67
CA LEU A 108 -14.64 23.57 -0.70
C LEU A 108 -15.78 23.76 -1.70
N GLU A 109 -16.92 23.09 -1.50
CA GLU A 109 -18.12 23.21 -2.34
C GLU A 109 -18.67 24.64 -2.35
N SER A 110 -18.69 25.32 -1.20
CA SER A 110 -19.09 26.73 -1.10
C SER A 110 -18.14 27.65 -1.88
N SER A 111 -16.84 27.37 -1.86
CA SER A 111 -15.85 28.12 -2.64
C SER A 111 -16.00 27.89 -4.14
N LEU A 112 -16.23 26.65 -4.56
CA LEU A 112 -16.51 26.28 -5.95
C LEU A 112 -17.79 26.94 -6.46
N ASN A 113 -18.88 26.93 -5.69
CA ASN A 113 -20.13 27.57 -6.07
C ASN A 113 -19.98 29.08 -6.30
N ARG A 114 -19.21 29.77 -5.44
CA ARG A 114 -18.92 31.22 -5.60
C ARG A 114 -18.15 31.54 -6.88
N CYS A 115 -17.33 30.60 -7.35
CA CYS A 115 -16.53 30.72 -8.56
C CYS A 115 -17.18 30.02 -9.77
N SER A 116 -18.48 29.69 -9.71
CA SER A 116 -19.20 28.97 -10.77
C SER A 116 -18.48 27.70 -11.24
N TRP A 117 -17.83 26.99 -10.32
CA TRP A 117 -17.06 25.77 -10.55
C TRP A 117 -15.85 25.93 -11.50
N GLN A 118 -15.35 27.16 -11.67
CA GLN A 118 -14.12 27.44 -12.42
C GLN A 118 -12.90 27.29 -11.51
N LEU A 119 -12.06 26.27 -11.76
CA LEU A 119 -10.88 25.98 -10.96
C LEU A 119 -9.86 27.14 -10.87
N PRO A 120 -9.56 27.89 -11.95
CA PRO A 120 -8.58 28.97 -11.89
C PRO A 120 -8.97 30.10 -10.94
N ALA A 121 -10.27 30.30 -10.71
CA ALA A 121 -10.82 31.34 -9.85
C ALA A 121 -10.80 30.99 -8.35
N LEU A 122 -10.44 29.76 -7.99
CA LEU A 122 -10.28 29.36 -6.59
C LEU A 122 -9.00 29.94 -5.96
N PRO A 123 -8.97 30.14 -4.63
CA PRO A 123 -7.73 30.34 -3.89
C PRO A 123 -6.73 29.21 -4.18
N SER A 124 -5.42 29.52 -4.20
CA SER A 124 -4.39 28.57 -4.65
C SER A 124 -4.45 27.22 -3.94
N GLN A 125 -4.63 27.20 -2.61
CA GLN A 125 -4.68 25.95 -1.84
C GLN A 125 -5.95 25.14 -2.15
N HIS A 126 -7.10 25.82 -2.33
CA HIS A 126 -8.35 25.16 -2.72
C HIS A 126 -8.29 24.65 -4.17
N ARG A 127 -7.61 25.37 -5.06
CA ARG A 127 -7.38 24.96 -6.45
C ARG A 127 -6.55 23.67 -6.50
N VAL A 128 -5.45 23.59 -5.74
CA VAL A 128 -4.62 22.38 -5.67
C VAL A 128 -5.44 21.21 -5.13
N LEU A 129 -6.19 21.41 -4.04
CA LEU A 129 -7.04 20.37 -3.46
C LEU A 129 -8.11 19.89 -4.45
N ALA A 130 -8.79 20.79 -5.14
CA ALA A 130 -9.78 20.45 -6.14
C ALA A 130 -9.16 19.63 -7.28
N GLN A 131 -7.99 20.02 -7.79
CA GLN A 131 -7.26 19.27 -8.81
C GLN A 131 -6.87 17.86 -8.34
N CYS A 132 -6.38 17.72 -7.10
CA CYS A 132 -6.07 16.41 -6.54
C CYS A 132 -7.32 15.53 -6.43
N ILE A 133 -8.45 16.09 -5.98
CA ILE A 133 -9.73 15.38 -5.91
C ILE A 133 -10.16 14.94 -7.31
N ILE A 134 -10.13 15.83 -8.31
CA ILE A 134 -10.47 15.53 -9.71
C ILE A 134 -9.62 14.39 -10.26
N ALA A 135 -8.31 14.44 -10.06
CA ALA A 135 -7.39 13.40 -10.53
C ALA A 135 -7.69 12.03 -9.89
N VAL A 136 -8.06 12.01 -8.61
CA VAL A 136 -8.47 10.79 -7.89
C VAL A 136 -9.85 10.31 -8.36
N THR A 137 -10.82 11.21 -8.53
CA THR A 137 -12.21 10.84 -8.84
C THR A 137 -12.42 10.44 -10.29
N ALA A 138 -11.65 11.00 -11.23
CA ALA A 138 -11.64 10.60 -12.63
C ALA A 138 -11.40 9.08 -12.82
N ARG A 139 -10.65 8.46 -11.89
CA ARG A 139 -10.36 7.02 -11.90
C ARG A 139 -11.59 6.14 -11.67
N ILE A 140 -12.70 6.66 -11.13
CA ILE A 140 -13.96 5.92 -11.02
C ILE A 140 -15.15 6.60 -11.71
N SER A 141 -14.94 7.75 -12.34
CA SER A 141 -16.02 8.48 -12.99
C SER A 141 -16.71 7.65 -14.07
N LEU A 142 -18.03 7.79 -14.16
CA LEU A 142 -18.87 7.21 -15.21
C LEU A 142 -19.07 8.16 -16.40
N ASN A 143 -18.54 9.39 -16.33
CA ASN A 143 -18.72 10.39 -17.37
C ASN A 143 -18.00 9.99 -18.68
N GLU A 144 -18.72 10.09 -19.79
CA GLU A 144 -18.20 9.77 -21.13
C GLU A 144 -16.96 10.60 -21.52
N HIS A 145 -16.84 11.83 -21.03
CA HIS A 145 -15.66 12.68 -21.29
C HIS A 145 -14.38 12.13 -20.64
N ILE A 146 -14.51 11.41 -19.52
CA ILE A 146 -13.36 10.80 -18.82
C ILE A 146 -13.10 9.40 -19.34
N ILE A 147 -14.15 8.60 -19.56
CA ILE A 147 -14.01 7.23 -20.07
C ILE A 147 -13.50 7.23 -21.51
N GLY A 148 -13.96 8.19 -22.31
CA GLY A 148 -13.77 8.18 -23.76
C GLY A 148 -14.81 7.32 -24.49
N PRO A 149 -14.83 7.38 -25.83
CA PRO A 149 -15.82 6.70 -26.65
C PRO A 149 -15.75 5.19 -26.50
N GLY A 150 -16.89 4.50 -26.59
CA GLY A 150 -16.92 3.04 -26.65
C GLY A 150 -18.30 2.47 -26.95
N GLN A 151 -18.33 1.17 -27.23
CA GLN A 151 -19.53 0.47 -27.69
C GLN A 151 -20.48 0.10 -26.55
N GLN A 152 -19.95 -0.06 -25.33
CA GLN A 152 -20.72 -0.47 -24.15
C GLN A 152 -20.69 0.62 -23.09
N ALA A 153 -21.88 0.96 -22.55
CA ALA A 153 -22.01 1.81 -21.39
C ALA A 153 -21.30 1.18 -20.18
N PRO A 154 -20.68 1.97 -19.29
CA PRO A 154 -20.07 1.42 -18.08
C PRO A 154 -21.12 0.77 -17.18
N PRO A 155 -20.75 -0.26 -16.40
CA PRO A 155 -21.64 -0.81 -15.38
C PRO A 155 -22.02 0.29 -14.38
N ASP A 156 -23.28 0.30 -13.96
CA ASP A 156 -23.73 1.24 -12.94
C ASP A 156 -23.23 0.80 -11.56
N PHE A 157 -22.24 1.54 -11.04
CA PHE A 157 -21.71 1.38 -9.68
C PHE A 157 -22.35 2.34 -8.68
N SER A 158 -23.30 3.17 -9.12
CA SER A 158 -23.88 4.26 -8.33
C SER A 158 -25.03 3.80 -7.42
N ALA A 159 -25.58 2.61 -7.65
CA ALA A 159 -26.55 1.99 -6.77
C ALA A 159 -25.89 1.71 -5.41
N ARG A 160 -26.05 2.64 -4.46
CA ARG A 160 -25.59 2.56 -3.07
C ARG A 160 -26.07 1.29 -2.34
N ASP A 161 -27.06 0.60 -2.91
CA ASP A 161 -27.79 -0.50 -2.29
C ASP A 161 -27.48 -1.88 -2.89
N LEU A 162 -26.66 -1.99 -3.95
CA LEU A 162 -26.26 -3.29 -4.50
C LEU A 162 -24.77 -3.57 -4.29
N GLU A 163 -24.51 -4.65 -3.57
CA GLU A 163 -23.20 -5.27 -3.49
C GLU A 163 -22.66 -5.55 -4.90
N ILE A 164 -21.46 -5.04 -5.20
CA ILE A 164 -20.80 -5.36 -6.45
C ILE A 164 -20.37 -6.82 -6.38
N ARG A 165 -21.16 -7.70 -7.02
CA ARG A 165 -20.78 -9.10 -7.20
C ARG A 165 -19.63 -9.16 -8.19
N THR A 166 -18.46 -9.53 -7.70
CA THR A 166 -17.20 -9.46 -8.47
C THR A 166 -17.06 -10.53 -9.55
N THR A 167 -17.96 -11.50 -9.56
CA THR A 167 -18.05 -12.55 -10.56
C THR A 167 -18.54 -12.00 -11.91
N PHE A 168 -17.77 -12.26 -12.98
CA PHE A 168 -18.09 -12.07 -14.40
C PHE A 168 -18.03 -10.63 -14.97
N LEU A 169 -17.73 -9.61 -14.17
CA LEU A 169 -17.52 -8.25 -14.68
C LEU A 169 -16.06 -8.04 -15.09
N ASN A 170 -15.79 -7.89 -16.40
CA ASN A 170 -14.49 -7.46 -16.91
C ASN A 170 -14.54 -5.95 -17.21
N CYS A 171 -13.93 -5.15 -16.34
CA CYS A 171 -13.94 -3.69 -16.47
C CYS A 171 -12.63 -3.11 -17.05
N ARG A 172 -11.68 -3.96 -17.46
CA ARG A 172 -10.35 -3.53 -17.92
C ARG A 172 -10.39 -2.55 -19.08
N GLU A 173 -11.30 -2.74 -20.03
CA GLU A 173 -11.42 -1.88 -21.20
C GLU A 173 -11.71 -0.42 -20.81
N TYR A 174 -12.55 -0.19 -19.80
CA TYR A 174 -12.85 1.16 -19.31
C TYR A 174 -11.64 1.84 -18.66
N GLY A 175 -10.78 1.07 -17.98
CA GLY A 175 -9.52 1.57 -17.44
C GLY A 175 -8.54 1.96 -18.53
N HIS A 176 -8.39 1.11 -19.57
CA HIS A 176 -7.53 1.41 -20.71
C HIS A 176 -7.95 2.67 -21.45
N ARG A 177 -9.25 2.87 -21.68
CA ARG A 177 -9.75 4.06 -22.40
C ARG A 177 -9.54 5.37 -21.62
N ARG A 178 -9.75 5.35 -20.30
CA ARG A 178 -9.58 6.56 -19.45
C ARG A 178 -8.13 6.88 -19.08
N GLU A 179 -7.21 5.93 -19.24
CA GLU A 179 -5.84 6.01 -18.71
C GLU A 179 -5.13 7.30 -19.13
N ALA A 180 -5.21 7.67 -20.42
CA ALA A 180 -4.53 8.86 -20.94
C ALA A 180 -5.01 10.15 -20.26
N ILE A 181 -6.33 10.33 -20.14
CA ILE A 181 -6.94 11.50 -19.50
C ILE A 181 -6.60 11.51 -18.00
N CYS A 182 -6.71 10.36 -17.33
CA CYS A 182 -6.42 10.28 -15.91
C CYS A 182 -4.93 10.52 -15.59
N GLU A 183 -4.01 10.09 -16.45
CA GLU A 183 -2.59 10.42 -16.32
C GLU A 183 -2.32 11.91 -16.56
N GLN A 184 -3.02 12.54 -17.50
CA GLN A 184 -2.93 13.98 -17.72
C GLN A 184 -3.43 14.76 -16.50
N LEU A 185 -4.58 14.40 -15.94
CA LEU A 185 -5.13 15.02 -14.72
C LEU A 185 -4.21 14.82 -13.51
N ARG A 186 -3.59 13.63 -13.37
CA ARG A 186 -2.56 13.39 -12.34
C ARG A 186 -1.35 14.31 -12.53
N ALA A 187 -0.81 14.39 -13.75
CA ALA A 187 0.34 15.24 -14.04
C ALA A 187 0.04 16.73 -13.78
N GLU A 188 -1.17 17.19 -14.13
CA GLU A 188 -1.64 18.54 -13.83
C GLU A 188 -1.74 18.79 -12.33
N ALA A 189 -2.33 17.87 -11.56
CA ALA A 189 -2.40 17.99 -10.10
C ALA A 189 -1.01 18.10 -9.45
N VAL A 190 -0.06 17.27 -9.88
CA VAL A 190 1.35 17.32 -9.43
C VAL A 190 2.00 18.66 -9.81
N TRP A 191 1.79 19.12 -11.05
CA TRP A 191 2.37 20.37 -11.53
C TRP A 191 1.84 21.58 -10.75
N VAL A 192 0.51 21.67 -10.55
CA VAL A 192 -0.11 22.74 -9.75
C VAL A 192 0.37 22.69 -8.31
N ALA A 193 0.44 21.50 -7.69
CA ALA A 193 0.96 21.34 -6.33
C ALA A 193 2.39 21.84 -6.17
N HIS A 194 3.26 21.51 -7.13
CA HIS A 194 4.65 21.98 -7.15
C HIS A 194 4.72 23.50 -7.34
N ARG A 195 3.96 24.06 -8.29
CA ARG A 195 3.92 25.51 -8.56
C ARG A 195 3.48 26.32 -7.35
N GLU A 196 2.47 25.85 -6.62
CA GLU A 196 1.94 26.53 -5.44
C GLU A 196 2.74 26.24 -4.15
N GLY A 197 3.77 25.39 -4.22
CA GLY A 197 4.68 25.15 -3.09
C GLY A 197 4.01 24.46 -1.88
N ILE A 198 3.02 23.59 -2.12
CA ILE A 198 2.16 23.06 -1.04
C ILE A 198 2.91 22.25 0.03
N MET A 199 4.14 21.81 -0.22
CA MET A 199 4.94 21.09 0.78
C MET A 199 5.42 21.99 1.93
N THR A 200 5.49 23.30 1.71
CA THR A 200 6.17 24.24 2.64
C THR A 200 5.24 24.91 3.64
N MET A 201 3.98 25.14 3.25
CA MET A 201 3.02 25.86 4.08
C MET A 201 1.94 24.90 4.57
N ALA A 202 1.92 24.65 5.88
CA ALA A 202 0.92 23.81 6.51
C ALA A 202 -0.44 24.51 6.56
N CYS A 203 -1.43 23.87 5.94
CA CYS A 203 -2.83 24.22 6.07
C CYS A 203 -3.69 22.99 5.75
N VAL A 204 -4.96 23.02 6.12
CA VAL A 204 -5.88 21.88 5.92
C VAL A 204 -5.91 21.42 4.45
N SER A 205 -6.03 22.36 3.51
CA SER A 205 -6.10 22.03 2.08
C SER A 205 -4.81 21.44 1.55
N ASN A 206 -3.66 22.03 1.88
CA ASN A 206 -2.35 21.51 1.46
C ASN A 206 -2.10 20.12 2.05
N THR A 207 -2.43 19.91 3.32
CA THR A 207 -2.29 18.60 3.99
C THR A 207 -3.10 17.52 3.27
N LEU A 208 -4.36 17.81 2.94
CA LEU A 208 -5.21 16.90 2.18
C LEU A 208 -4.71 16.67 0.75
N SER A 209 -4.23 17.73 0.08
CA SER A 209 -3.58 17.59 -1.24
C SER A 209 -2.39 16.65 -1.19
N LEU A 210 -1.52 16.78 -0.17
CA LEU A 210 -0.35 15.89 0.01
C LEU A 210 -0.77 14.44 0.22
N ALA A 211 -1.82 14.17 1.00
CA ALA A 211 -2.35 12.81 1.19
C ALA A 211 -2.88 12.20 -0.12
N LEU A 212 -3.63 12.98 -0.90
CA LEU A 212 -4.17 12.52 -2.19
C LEU A 212 -3.06 12.34 -3.25
N LEU A 213 -2.03 13.19 -3.24
CA LEU A 213 -0.87 13.05 -4.13
C LEU A 213 -0.03 11.83 -3.77
N GLU A 214 0.21 11.55 -2.49
CA GLU A 214 0.86 10.29 -2.07
C GLU A 214 0.11 9.09 -2.62
N PHE A 215 -1.23 9.10 -2.52
CA PHE A 215 -2.06 8.04 -3.08
C PHE A 215 -1.87 7.87 -4.60
N LEU A 216 -1.93 8.97 -5.36
CA LEU A 216 -1.78 8.96 -6.82
C LEU A 216 -0.38 8.48 -7.25
N GLU A 217 0.67 8.96 -6.59
CA GLU A 217 2.05 8.62 -6.91
C GLU A 217 2.43 7.20 -6.51
N HIS A 218 1.88 6.71 -5.40
CA HIS A 218 2.03 5.33 -4.99
C HIS A 218 1.49 4.38 -6.08
N ARG A 219 0.31 4.69 -6.64
CA ARG A 219 -0.30 3.91 -7.72
C ARG A 219 0.47 4.01 -9.04
N ALA A 220 0.95 5.19 -9.40
CA ALA A 220 1.69 5.39 -10.65
C ALA A 220 3.07 4.72 -10.65
N SER A 221 3.80 4.81 -9.53
CA SER A 221 5.20 4.35 -9.45
C SER A 221 5.37 2.94 -8.89
N GLY A 222 4.36 2.42 -8.17
CA GLY A 222 4.47 1.22 -7.35
C GLY A 222 5.46 1.36 -6.18
N LYS A 223 5.98 2.57 -5.95
CA LYS A 223 6.93 2.90 -4.87
C LYS A 223 6.16 3.69 -3.83
N GLY A 224 6.12 3.20 -2.60
CA GLY A 224 5.59 3.97 -1.46
C GLY A 224 6.62 4.93 -0.90
N GLY A 225 6.23 5.63 0.17
CA GLY A 225 7.11 6.48 0.97
C GLY A 225 7.66 7.65 0.15
N SER A 226 6.77 8.38 -0.53
CA SER A 226 7.16 9.55 -1.31
C SER A 226 7.42 10.77 -0.41
N THR A 227 7.97 11.83 -1.01
CA THR A 227 8.14 13.13 -0.35
C THR A 227 6.81 13.72 0.11
N TYR A 228 5.69 13.37 -0.56
CA TYR A 228 4.35 13.83 -0.17
C TYR A 228 3.93 13.27 1.18
N SER A 229 4.16 11.99 1.46
CA SER A 229 3.85 11.39 2.77
C SER A 229 4.64 12.06 3.90
N ALA A 230 5.94 12.31 3.73
CA ALA A 230 6.74 12.99 4.75
C ALA A 230 6.24 14.42 5.01
N ALA A 231 5.92 15.18 3.96
CA ALA A 231 5.35 16.52 4.08
C ALA A 231 3.95 16.49 4.71
N TYR A 232 3.10 15.51 4.35
CA TYR A 232 1.78 15.31 4.92
C TYR A 232 1.84 15.09 6.43
N ILE A 233 2.70 14.19 6.92
CA ILE A 233 2.86 13.97 8.36
C ILE A 233 3.38 15.24 9.04
N HIS A 234 4.33 15.96 8.44
CA HIS A 234 4.80 17.24 9.00
C HIS A 234 3.66 18.26 9.13
N HIS A 235 2.82 18.39 8.11
CA HIS A 235 1.67 19.30 8.14
C HIS A 235 0.63 18.87 9.16
N LEU A 236 0.39 17.56 9.30
CA LEU A 236 -0.49 17.04 10.34
C LEU A 236 0.00 17.42 11.75
N ARG A 237 1.30 17.29 12.02
CA ARG A 237 1.87 17.71 13.31
C ARG A 237 1.60 19.18 13.58
N ASP A 238 1.95 20.05 12.64
CA ASP A 238 1.79 21.51 12.78
C ASP A 238 0.32 21.91 13.02
N LEU A 239 -0.61 21.28 12.28
CA LEU A 239 -2.04 21.50 12.45
C LEU A 239 -2.57 20.98 13.79
N SER A 240 -2.04 19.87 14.29
CA SER A 240 -2.44 19.26 15.55
C SER A 240 -1.89 19.99 16.76
N GLU A 241 -0.66 20.50 16.69
CA GLU A 241 -0.08 21.36 17.73
C GLU A 241 -0.91 22.64 17.91
N SER A 242 -1.53 23.12 16.83
CA SER A 242 -2.38 24.31 16.83
C SER A 242 -3.83 24.07 17.31
N ASN A 243 -4.31 22.81 17.29
CA ASN A 243 -5.71 22.47 17.60
C ASN A 243 -5.77 21.43 18.74
N PHE A 244 -5.91 21.89 19.98
CA PHE A 244 -5.69 21.07 21.17
C PHE A 244 -6.77 20.02 21.51
N TYR A 245 -7.71 19.71 20.61
CA TYR A 245 -8.69 18.67 20.85
C TYR A 245 -9.06 17.90 19.58
N VAL A 246 -8.76 16.60 19.59
CA VAL A 246 -9.22 15.65 18.58
C VAL A 246 -10.28 14.77 19.23
N ASP A 247 -11.52 14.82 18.72
CA ASP A 247 -12.61 14.00 19.23
C ASP A 247 -12.33 12.49 19.02
N PRO A 248 -12.92 11.59 19.83
CA PRO A 248 -12.68 10.14 19.71
C PRO A 248 -12.97 9.55 18.32
N GLY A 249 -13.93 10.11 17.58
CA GLY A 249 -14.25 9.69 16.23
C GLY A 249 -13.13 10.05 15.25
N SER A 250 -12.58 11.25 15.36
CA SER A 250 -11.41 11.67 14.58
C SER A 250 -10.15 10.87 14.93
N GLN A 251 -9.92 10.55 16.21
CA GLN A 251 -8.81 9.69 16.64
C GLN A 251 -8.86 8.30 15.98
N THR A 252 -10.05 7.70 15.94
CA THR A 252 -10.26 6.40 15.29
C THR A 252 -9.98 6.47 13.80
N LYS A 253 -10.46 7.52 13.13
CA LYS A 253 -10.17 7.74 11.69
C LYS A 253 -8.67 7.94 11.45
N TYR A 254 -7.99 8.79 12.22
CA TYR A 254 -6.54 8.97 12.10
C TYR A 254 -5.79 7.65 12.26
N SER A 255 -6.15 6.83 13.25
CA SER A 255 -5.50 5.52 13.44
C SER A 255 -5.65 4.61 12.22
N ALA A 256 -6.81 4.62 11.56
CA ALA A 256 -7.04 3.85 10.35
C ALA A 256 -6.18 4.38 9.18
N PHE A 257 -6.11 5.70 8.96
CA PHE A 257 -5.28 6.29 7.91
C PHE A 257 -3.78 6.05 8.15
N LEU A 258 -3.30 6.22 9.39
CA LEU A 258 -1.91 5.92 9.75
C LEU A 258 -1.59 4.43 9.57
N MET A 259 -2.55 3.53 9.80
CA MET A 259 -2.38 2.10 9.52
C MET A 259 -2.19 1.87 8.02
N VAL A 260 -2.99 2.50 7.17
CA VAL A 260 -2.85 2.43 5.71
C VAL A 260 -1.47 2.93 5.27
N ASP A 261 -1.02 4.07 5.81
CA ASP A 261 0.29 4.65 5.49
C ASP A 261 1.45 3.75 5.95
N ALA A 262 1.35 3.18 7.16
CA ALA A 262 2.34 2.25 7.68
C ALA A 262 2.44 1.01 6.79
N LEU A 263 1.32 0.37 6.47
CA LEU A 263 1.26 -0.82 5.61
C LEU A 263 1.79 -0.51 4.21
N SER A 264 1.40 0.61 3.61
CA SER A 264 1.91 1.07 2.31
C SER A 264 3.43 1.25 2.32
N ALA A 265 3.98 1.87 3.37
CA ALA A 265 5.42 2.04 3.53
C ALA A 265 6.14 0.69 3.64
N VAL A 266 5.69 -0.19 4.55
CA VAL A 266 6.39 -1.46 4.78
C VAL A 266 6.28 -2.42 3.60
N THR A 267 5.14 -2.49 2.92
CA THR A 267 4.95 -3.34 1.73
C THR A 267 5.78 -2.91 0.53
N THR A 268 6.18 -1.63 0.48
CA THR A 268 7.07 -1.10 -0.56
C THR A 268 8.54 -1.01 -0.12
N GLY A 269 8.87 -1.56 1.05
CA GLY A 269 10.23 -1.60 1.59
C GLY A 269 10.75 -0.23 2.05
N LYS A 270 9.85 0.70 2.39
CA LYS A 270 10.16 2.04 2.87
C LYS A 270 9.99 2.13 4.39
N SER A 271 10.58 3.18 4.95
CA SER A 271 10.39 3.54 6.35
C SER A 271 9.00 4.16 6.56
N ILE A 272 8.40 3.87 7.71
CA ILE A 272 7.14 4.49 8.12
C ILE A 272 7.39 6.00 8.31
N PRO A 273 6.57 6.89 7.73
CA PRO A 273 6.85 8.32 7.63
C PRO A 273 6.55 9.10 8.92
N PHE A 274 6.00 8.42 9.93
CA PHE A 274 5.59 9.00 11.21
C PHE A 274 6.15 8.20 12.40
N THR A 275 6.31 8.90 13.51
CA THR A 275 6.86 8.40 14.76
C THR A 275 5.76 7.98 15.74
N ARG A 276 6.15 7.32 16.84
CA ARG A 276 5.22 7.04 17.94
C ARG A 276 4.67 8.33 18.58
N HIS A 277 5.44 9.42 18.56
CA HIS A 277 4.96 10.70 19.05
C HIS A 277 3.80 11.23 18.19
N ASP A 278 3.93 11.12 16.87
CA ASP A 278 2.87 11.50 15.93
C ASP A 278 1.59 10.68 16.14
N GLU A 279 1.72 9.38 16.43
CA GLU A 279 0.58 8.52 16.78
C GLU A 279 -0.14 9.03 18.03
N LEU A 280 0.59 9.34 19.11
CA LEU A 280 -0.01 9.85 20.35
C LEU A 280 -0.67 11.22 20.14
N LEU A 281 -0.04 12.09 19.34
CA LEU A 281 -0.55 13.41 19.02
C LEU A 281 -1.88 13.34 18.24
N LEU A 282 -1.98 12.44 17.26
CA LEU A 282 -3.12 12.35 16.34
C LEU A 282 -4.23 11.41 16.83
N CYS A 283 -3.85 10.30 17.43
CA CYS A 283 -4.77 9.24 17.83
C CYS A 283 -5.11 9.29 19.32
N GLY A 284 -4.46 10.12 20.14
CA GLY A 284 -4.68 10.21 21.58
C GLY A 284 -3.92 9.14 22.37
N GLU A 285 -4.39 8.87 23.59
CA GLU A 285 -3.71 7.99 24.55
C GLU A 285 -3.56 6.54 24.07
N GLU A 286 -2.72 5.77 24.76
CA GLU A 286 -2.47 4.37 24.47
C GLU A 286 -3.79 3.57 24.35
N PRO A 287 -3.97 2.75 23.30
CA PRO A 287 -5.18 1.97 23.12
C PRO A 287 -5.27 0.81 24.10
N LEU A 288 -6.46 0.20 24.19
CA LEU A 288 -6.68 -1.04 24.95
C LEU A 288 -5.73 -2.16 24.44
N PRO A 289 -5.22 -3.02 25.35
CA PRO A 289 -4.42 -4.18 24.99
C PRO A 289 -5.25 -5.20 24.19
N LEU A 290 -4.58 -6.05 23.39
CA LEU A 290 -5.25 -7.00 22.49
C LEU A 290 -6.13 -8.00 23.25
N GLU A 291 -5.72 -8.38 24.46
CA GLU A 291 -6.44 -9.31 25.33
C GLU A 291 -7.80 -8.74 25.78
N GLU A 292 -7.85 -7.43 26.07
CA GLU A 292 -9.08 -6.75 26.43
C GLU A 292 -9.99 -6.58 25.20
N VAL A 293 -9.41 -6.24 24.04
CA VAL A 293 -10.15 -6.20 22.77
C VAL A 293 -10.74 -7.56 22.44
N PHE A 294 -9.99 -8.65 22.65
CA PHE A 294 -10.47 -10.02 22.49
C PHE A 294 -11.64 -10.30 23.43
N SER A 295 -11.54 -9.91 24.72
CA SER A 295 -12.63 -10.06 25.69
C SER A 295 -13.89 -9.29 25.27
N ILE A 296 -13.74 -8.08 24.73
CA ILE A 296 -14.86 -7.27 24.23
C ILE A 296 -15.57 -7.99 23.07
N LEU A 297 -14.82 -8.46 22.08
CA LEU A 297 -15.38 -9.10 20.88
C LEU A 297 -15.96 -10.50 21.12
N THR A 298 -15.49 -11.18 22.16
CA THR A 298 -15.97 -12.51 22.57
C THR A 298 -17.08 -12.46 23.61
N SER A 299 -17.41 -11.28 24.14
CA SER A 299 -18.53 -11.13 25.06
C SER A 299 -19.82 -11.67 24.41
N ASN A 300 -20.57 -12.50 25.14
CA ASN A 300 -21.81 -13.16 24.69
C ASN A 300 -22.98 -12.16 24.56
N SER A 301 -22.72 -10.92 24.17
CA SER A 301 -23.76 -9.92 23.94
C SER A 301 -24.70 -10.42 22.83
N PRO A 302 -26.02 -10.41 23.04
CA PRO A 302 -26.99 -10.71 21.99
C PRO A 302 -26.97 -9.65 20.88
N THR A 303 -26.40 -8.48 21.17
CA THR A 303 -26.17 -7.43 20.18
C THR A 303 -24.72 -7.51 19.68
N PRO A 304 -24.51 -7.65 18.35
CA PRO A 304 -23.16 -7.67 17.80
C PRO A 304 -22.42 -6.38 18.17
N VAL A 305 -21.27 -6.54 18.83
CA VAL A 305 -20.39 -5.42 19.15
C VAL A 305 -19.95 -4.80 17.83
N PRO A 306 -20.21 -3.49 17.61
CA PRO A 306 -19.83 -2.90 16.35
C PRO A 306 -18.31 -2.90 16.19
N VAL A 307 -17.82 -3.47 15.07
CA VAL A 307 -16.38 -3.59 14.76
C VAL A 307 -15.65 -2.23 14.84
N PHE A 308 -16.37 -1.12 14.62
CA PHE A 308 -15.78 0.22 14.75
C PHE A 308 -15.25 0.54 16.16
N THR A 309 -15.80 -0.08 17.22
CA THR A 309 -15.36 0.14 18.61
C THR A 309 -13.94 -0.35 18.86
N VAL A 310 -13.52 -1.38 18.11
CA VAL A 310 -12.19 -1.98 18.21
C VAL A 310 -11.27 -1.55 17.06
N MET A 311 -11.73 -0.68 16.16
CA MET A 311 -10.97 -0.23 15.00
C MET A 311 -9.69 0.50 15.41
N ARG A 312 -9.79 1.43 16.37
CA ARG A 312 -8.65 2.20 16.88
C ARG A 312 -7.57 1.31 17.51
N PRO A 313 -7.87 0.47 18.51
CA PRO A 313 -6.84 -0.38 19.10
C PRO A 313 -6.22 -1.32 18.07
N LEU A 314 -7.01 -1.95 17.18
CA LEU A 314 -6.45 -2.86 16.18
C LEU A 314 -5.60 -2.16 15.11
N SER A 315 -5.97 -0.94 14.71
CA SER A 315 -5.17 -0.15 13.77
C SER A 315 -3.81 0.21 14.37
N LEU A 316 -3.77 0.67 15.62
CA LEU A 316 -2.54 1.01 16.32
C LEU A 316 -1.65 -0.22 16.57
N GLN A 317 -2.23 -1.37 16.90
CA GLN A 317 -1.46 -2.61 17.04
C GLN A 317 -0.90 -3.09 15.70
N THR A 318 -1.65 -2.93 14.61
CA THR A 318 -1.16 -3.20 13.25
C THR A 318 0.02 -2.30 12.89
N ILE A 319 -0.03 -1.00 13.21
CA ILE A 319 1.07 -0.05 13.00
C ILE A 319 2.33 -0.48 13.75
N ARG A 320 2.20 -0.86 15.02
CA ARG A 320 3.33 -1.31 15.86
C ARG A 320 3.98 -2.55 15.29
N LEU A 321 3.17 -3.53 14.93
CA LEU A 321 3.65 -4.78 14.35
C LEU A 321 4.32 -4.54 12.98
N ALA A 322 3.77 -3.64 12.15
CA ALA A 322 4.39 -3.21 10.91
C ALA A 322 5.78 -2.60 11.14
N ARG A 323 5.90 -1.71 12.13
CA ARG A 323 7.16 -1.08 12.52
C ARG A 323 8.17 -2.13 13.00
N ASP A 324 7.77 -3.00 13.92
CA ASP A 324 8.62 -4.04 14.49
C ASP A 324 9.12 -5.01 13.40
N ILE A 325 8.25 -5.43 12.48
CA ILE A 325 8.60 -6.31 11.36
C ILE A 325 9.59 -5.59 10.42
N SER A 326 9.35 -4.31 10.10
CA SER A 326 10.25 -3.53 9.27
C SER A 326 11.63 -3.36 9.92
N GLU A 327 11.69 -2.99 11.19
CA GLU A 327 12.96 -2.73 11.88
C GLU A 327 13.76 -3.99 12.16
N SER A 328 13.11 -5.15 12.33
CA SER A 328 13.78 -6.38 12.75
C SER A 328 13.89 -7.49 11.70
N LEU A 329 13.04 -7.49 10.67
CA LEU A 329 13.03 -8.55 9.64
C LEU A 329 13.18 -8.00 8.22
N THR A 330 12.28 -7.12 7.78
CA THR A 330 12.05 -6.84 6.35
C THR A 330 12.66 -5.54 5.86
N GLY A 331 12.98 -4.60 6.75
CA GLY A 331 13.57 -3.31 6.40
C GLY A 331 15.00 -3.42 5.90
N ALA A 332 15.46 -2.38 5.21
CA ALA A 332 16.79 -2.35 4.58
C ALA A 332 17.94 -2.63 5.57
N TYR A 333 17.82 -2.17 6.82
CA TYR A 333 18.78 -2.47 7.88
C TYR A 333 18.71 -3.95 8.28
N ALA A 334 17.54 -4.44 8.67
CA ALA A 334 17.33 -5.84 9.09
C ALA A 334 17.78 -6.87 8.04
N ARG A 335 17.52 -6.60 6.75
CA ARG A 335 17.92 -7.45 5.63
C ARG A 335 19.42 -7.67 5.49
N ARG A 336 20.24 -6.75 6.03
CA ARG A 336 21.72 -6.82 6.03
C ARG A 336 22.28 -7.59 7.21
N HIS A 337 21.42 -8.02 8.14
CA HIS A 337 21.82 -8.72 9.35
C HIS A 337 21.25 -10.15 9.37
N PRO A 338 21.86 -11.05 10.16
CA PRO A 338 21.32 -12.39 10.39
C PRO A 338 19.86 -12.32 10.89
N LEU A 339 19.09 -13.38 10.60
CA LEU A 339 17.70 -13.46 11.01
C LEU A 339 17.62 -13.52 12.54
N ASN A 340 16.88 -12.60 13.15
CA ASN A 340 16.61 -12.65 14.58
C ASN A 340 15.40 -13.58 14.83
N GLU A 341 15.69 -14.86 15.07
CA GLU A 341 14.65 -15.88 15.22
C GLU A 341 13.73 -15.64 16.43
N ALA A 342 14.27 -15.12 17.54
CA ALA A 342 13.46 -14.83 18.73
C ALA A 342 12.42 -13.74 18.44
N LYS A 343 12.81 -12.70 17.69
CA LYS A 343 11.87 -11.66 17.23
C LYS A 343 10.86 -12.22 16.23
N LEU A 344 11.29 -13.07 15.29
CA LEU A 344 10.38 -13.73 14.35
C LEU A 344 9.31 -14.54 15.08
N VAL A 345 9.70 -15.40 16.03
CA VAL A 345 8.74 -16.21 16.81
C VAL A 345 7.75 -15.33 17.58
N TYR A 346 8.25 -14.28 18.23
CA TYR A 346 7.39 -13.32 18.92
C TYR A 346 6.36 -12.69 17.97
N GLN A 347 6.81 -12.20 16.81
CA GLN A 347 5.94 -11.57 15.82
C GLN A 347 4.92 -12.54 15.22
N LEU A 348 5.28 -13.81 14.99
CA LEU A 348 4.34 -14.82 14.53
C LEU A 348 3.25 -15.10 15.58
N ASN A 349 3.60 -15.14 16.86
CA ASN A 349 2.63 -15.27 17.94
C ASN A 349 1.69 -14.06 18.01
N THR A 350 2.23 -12.84 17.90
CA THR A 350 1.41 -11.61 17.84
C THR A 350 0.50 -11.60 16.62
N LEU A 351 0.98 -12.04 15.45
CA LEU A 351 0.17 -12.16 14.24
C LEU A 351 -0.97 -13.17 14.39
N ASN A 352 -0.75 -14.30 15.06
CA ASN A 352 -1.79 -15.29 15.33
C ASN A 352 -2.87 -14.73 16.27
N LEU A 353 -2.48 -13.99 17.30
CA LEU A 353 -3.42 -13.32 18.20
C LEU A 353 -4.23 -12.25 17.45
N LEU A 354 -3.55 -11.42 16.67
CA LEU A 354 -4.19 -10.39 15.85
C LEU A 354 -5.19 -11.02 14.86
N HIS A 355 -4.79 -12.10 14.17
CA HIS A 355 -5.67 -12.86 13.29
C HIS A 355 -6.92 -13.33 14.01
N SER A 356 -6.76 -13.98 15.17
CA SER A 356 -7.87 -14.50 15.96
C SER A 356 -8.91 -13.42 16.28
N ILE A 357 -8.44 -12.22 16.67
CA ILE A 357 -9.30 -11.08 16.99
C ILE A 357 -10.00 -10.55 15.72
N VAL A 358 -9.26 -10.40 14.62
CA VAL A 358 -9.82 -9.94 13.34
C VAL A 358 -10.85 -10.92 12.80
N SER A 359 -10.60 -12.23 12.86
CA SER A 359 -11.56 -13.27 12.45
C SER A 359 -12.82 -13.28 13.32
N ILE A 360 -12.73 -12.93 14.61
CA ILE A 360 -13.93 -12.69 15.43
C ILE A 360 -14.69 -11.47 14.90
N GLY A 361 -13.99 -10.36 14.64
CA GLY A 361 -14.60 -9.15 14.08
C GLY A 361 -15.33 -9.40 12.74
N VAL A 362 -14.71 -10.15 11.82
CA VAL A 362 -15.32 -10.56 10.55
C VAL A 362 -16.56 -11.42 10.79
N ARG A 363 -16.51 -12.40 11.71
CA ARG A 363 -17.68 -13.21 12.06
C ARG A 363 -18.82 -12.41 12.69
N GLN A 364 -18.52 -11.42 13.52
CA GLN A 364 -19.54 -10.52 14.09
C GLN A 364 -20.21 -9.67 13.00
N MET A 365 -19.43 -9.22 12.02
CA MET A 365 -19.94 -8.55 10.83
C MET A 365 -20.83 -9.47 9.97
N GLU A 366 -20.47 -10.74 9.76
CA GLU A 366 -21.32 -11.71 9.06
C GLU A 366 -22.61 -12.02 9.83
N ARG A 367 -22.58 -12.01 11.17
CA ARG A 367 -23.80 -12.13 11.98
C ARG A 367 -24.70 -10.91 11.85
N LEU A 368 -24.12 -9.72 11.71
CA LEU A 368 -24.87 -8.49 11.43
C LEU A 368 -25.64 -8.61 10.10
N GLU A 369 -25.06 -9.20 9.06
CA GLU A 369 -25.76 -9.46 7.78
C GLU A 369 -27.05 -10.26 7.97
N ASN A 370 -26.98 -11.29 8.80
CA ASN A 370 -28.09 -12.22 9.03
C ASN A 370 -29.15 -11.68 10.01
N SER A 371 -28.83 -10.62 10.77
CA SER A 371 -29.67 -10.10 11.86
C SER A 371 -30.17 -8.67 11.65
N ALA A 372 -29.49 -7.88 10.83
CA ALA A 372 -29.76 -6.45 10.72
C ALA A 372 -30.88 -6.16 9.73
N SER A 373 -31.90 -5.43 10.20
CA SER A 373 -32.75 -4.59 9.36
C SER A 373 -32.02 -3.35 8.83
N ASP A 374 -30.82 -3.06 9.34
CA ASP A 374 -30.02 -1.87 9.04
C ASP A 374 -28.82 -2.20 8.14
N GLN A 375 -29.04 -2.07 6.82
CA GLN A 375 -28.03 -2.24 5.78
C GLN A 375 -26.85 -1.26 5.93
N GLN A 376 -27.06 -0.09 6.53
CA GLN A 376 -26.03 0.91 6.72
C GLN A 376 -25.02 0.46 7.78
N LEU A 377 -25.49 -0.08 8.91
CA LEU A 377 -24.61 -0.61 9.96
C LEU A 377 -23.75 -1.76 9.45
N PHE A 378 -24.34 -2.69 8.69
CA PHE A 378 -23.61 -3.79 8.05
C PHE A 378 -22.52 -3.28 7.09
N HIS A 379 -22.85 -2.29 6.26
CA HIS A 379 -21.88 -1.64 5.38
C HIS A 379 -20.71 -1.05 6.17
N TRP A 380 -20.97 -0.33 7.28
CA TRP A 380 -19.91 0.23 8.12
C TRP A 380 -19.05 -0.84 8.80
N ALA A 381 -19.65 -1.93 9.27
CA ALA A 381 -18.91 -3.04 9.86
C ALA A 381 -17.92 -3.65 8.84
N ARG A 382 -18.35 -3.83 7.59
CA ARG A 382 -17.50 -4.28 6.47
C ARG A 382 -16.36 -3.32 6.17
N MET A 383 -16.65 -2.03 6.17
CA MET A 383 -15.65 -0.97 6.00
C MET A 383 -14.58 -0.95 7.09
N CYS A 384 -14.80 -1.59 8.24
CA CYS A 384 -13.82 -1.70 9.31
C CYS A 384 -13.12 -3.07 9.30
N ALA A 385 -13.89 -4.16 9.18
CA ALA A 385 -13.37 -5.52 9.31
C ALA A 385 -12.40 -5.89 8.18
N TYR A 386 -12.72 -5.59 6.93
CA TYR A 386 -11.88 -5.98 5.80
C TYR A 386 -10.54 -5.23 5.76
N PRO A 387 -10.45 -3.92 6.01
CA PRO A 387 -9.16 -3.26 6.16
C PRO A 387 -8.25 -3.89 7.21
N LEU A 388 -8.81 -4.32 8.35
CA LEU A 388 -8.04 -4.99 9.40
C LEU A 388 -7.55 -6.37 8.96
N LEU A 389 -8.41 -7.16 8.29
CA LEU A 389 -8.04 -8.45 7.69
C LEU A 389 -6.91 -8.29 6.68
N HIS A 390 -7.02 -7.30 5.81
CA HIS A 390 -6.00 -7.01 4.81
C HIS A 390 -4.71 -6.49 5.45
N GLY A 391 -4.80 -5.72 6.55
CA GLY A 391 -3.66 -5.29 7.32
C GLY A 391 -2.89 -6.46 7.91
N TRP A 392 -3.58 -7.38 8.58
CA TRP A 392 -2.98 -8.63 9.06
C TRP A 392 -2.34 -9.44 7.92
N ALA A 393 -3.08 -9.68 6.84
CA ALA A 393 -2.61 -10.47 5.71
C ALA A 393 -1.35 -9.86 5.08
N SER A 394 -1.30 -8.53 4.94
CA SER A 394 -0.14 -7.81 4.41
C SER A 394 1.11 -8.03 5.26
N LEU A 395 0.98 -8.04 6.59
CA LEU A 395 2.09 -8.31 7.51
C LEU A 395 2.59 -9.74 7.40
N VAL A 396 1.69 -10.72 7.28
CA VAL A 396 2.06 -12.12 7.03
C VAL A 396 2.82 -12.26 5.71
N TYR A 397 2.32 -11.63 4.64
CA TYR A 397 2.94 -11.67 3.33
C TYR A 397 4.35 -11.04 3.33
N LEU A 398 4.57 -9.97 4.11
CA LEU A 398 5.89 -9.36 4.26
C LEU A 398 6.92 -10.30 4.87
N ILE A 399 6.54 -11.07 5.90
CA ILE A 399 7.43 -12.07 6.51
C ILE A 399 7.68 -13.21 5.50
N PHE A 400 6.65 -13.65 4.78
CA PHE A 400 6.79 -14.69 3.75
C PHE A 400 7.83 -14.31 2.68
N GLU A 401 7.70 -13.13 2.07
CA GLU A 401 8.62 -12.65 1.04
C GLU A 401 10.06 -12.54 1.56
N GLU A 402 10.25 -12.11 2.80
CA GLU A 402 11.57 -12.02 3.41
C GLU A 402 12.19 -13.40 3.69
N LEU A 403 11.41 -14.37 4.18
CA LEU A 403 11.90 -15.74 4.38
C LEU A 403 12.19 -16.42 3.02
N LYS A 404 11.33 -16.21 2.01
CA LYS A 404 11.57 -16.67 0.63
C LYS A 404 12.88 -16.11 0.08
N ARG A 405 13.11 -14.80 0.22
CA ARG A 405 14.34 -14.11 -0.19
C ARG A 405 15.58 -14.68 0.51
N ARG A 406 15.54 -14.83 1.84
CA ARG A 406 16.67 -15.38 2.61
C ARG A 406 16.98 -16.81 2.18
N ARG A 407 15.97 -17.65 1.98
CA ARG A 407 16.13 -19.02 1.51
C ARG A 407 16.78 -19.10 0.12
N GLN A 408 16.38 -18.22 -0.79
CA GLN A 408 17.02 -18.09 -2.11
C GLN A 408 18.48 -17.66 -1.99
N LEU A 409 18.79 -16.71 -1.10
CA LEU A 409 20.18 -16.30 -0.84
C LEU A 409 21.04 -17.44 -0.28
N PHE A 410 20.52 -18.30 0.60
CA PHE A 410 21.27 -19.47 1.06
C PHE A 410 21.56 -20.46 -0.08
N ARG A 411 20.58 -20.67 -0.99
CA ARG A 411 20.77 -21.56 -2.15
C ARG A 411 21.81 -21.07 -3.15
N VAL A 412 21.89 -19.75 -3.36
CA VAL A 412 22.86 -19.14 -4.29
C VAL A 412 24.21 -18.86 -3.60
N GLY A 413 24.17 -18.46 -2.34
CA GLY A 413 25.31 -18.04 -1.52
C GLY A 413 26.14 -19.18 -0.95
N GLY A 414 25.59 -20.40 -0.86
CA GLY A 414 26.34 -21.63 -0.55
C GLY A 414 27.42 -21.98 -1.58
N SER A 415 27.67 -21.13 -2.58
CA SER A 415 28.78 -21.24 -3.53
C SER A 415 29.71 -20.02 -3.59
N SER A 416 29.46 -18.88 -2.92
CA SER A 416 30.37 -17.71 -3.08
C SER A 416 30.39 -16.61 -2.01
N LEU A 417 29.65 -16.70 -0.91
CA LEU A 417 29.65 -15.66 0.14
C LEU A 417 30.53 -16.03 1.34
N SER A 418 31.73 -16.56 1.08
CA SER A 418 32.85 -16.43 2.01
C SER A 418 33.31 -14.96 1.99
N VAL A 419 32.60 -14.13 2.74
CA VAL A 419 33.14 -12.86 3.17
C VAL A 419 34.45 -13.18 3.89
N VAL A 420 35.50 -12.52 3.40
CA VAL A 420 36.87 -12.50 3.91
C VAL A 420 36.88 -12.35 5.43
N GLU A 421 36.84 -13.46 6.16
CA GLU A 421 37.37 -13.53 7.52
C GLU A 421 38.87 -13.77 7.37
N GLU A 422 39.66 -12.80 7.86
CA GLU A 422 41.13 -12.84 7.86
C GLU A 422 41.73 -13.94 8.76
N ASP A 423 40.89 -14.71 9.47
CA ASP A 423 41.32 -15.86 10.28
C ASP A 423 40.78 -17.16 9.68
N GLY A 424 41.68 -17.93 9.06
CA GLY A 424 41.41 -19.14 8.27
C GLY A 424 40.85 -20.34 9.05
N VAL A 425 39.74 -20.17 9.76
CA VAL A 425 38.93 -21.27 10.29
C VAL A 425 37.88 -21.64 9.22
N PRO A 426 37.85 -22.89 8.73
CA PRO A 426 36.86 -23.29 7.75
C PRO A 426 35.44 -23.13 8.34
N PRO A 427 34.47 -22.64 7.54
CA PRO A 427 33.09 -22.55 7.98
C PRO A 427 32.59 -23.94 8.39
N ASN A 428 32.00 -24.01 9.58
CA ASN A 428 31.56 -25.25 10.20
C ASN A 428 30.30 -25.71 9.47
N GLU A 429 30.43 -26.57 8.45
CA GLU A 429 29.34 -27.03 7.55
C GLU A 429 28.09 -27.50 8.30
N GLY A 430 28.24 -28.05 9.51
CA GLY A 430 27.13 -28.45 10.37
C GLY A 430 26.25 -27.28 10.86
N MET A 431 26.82 -26.10 11.09
CA MET A 431 26.07 -24.93 11.58
C MET A 431 25.19 -24.34 10.48
N GLU A 432 25.68 -24.26 9.25
CA GLU A 432 24.90 -23.76 8.10
C GLU A 432 23.71 -24.67 7.80
N SER A 433 23.92 -25.99 7.86
CA SER A 433 22.84 -26.97 7.69
C SER A 433 21.73 -26.82 8.75
N ILE A 434 22.10 -26.60 10.01
CA ILE A 434 21.13 -26.36 11.10
C ILE A 434 20.36 -25.05 10.88
N LEU A 435 21.05 -23.98 10.52
CA LEU A 435 20.41 -22.68 10.24
C LEU A 435 19.44 -22.77 9.06
N GLN A 436 19.82 -23.49 8.00
CA GLN A 436 18.97 -23.73 6.85
C GLN A 436 17.72 -24.53 7.23
N ALA A 437 17.87 -25.61 8.01
CA ALA A 437 16.74 -26.41 8.48
C ALA A 437 15.75 -25.59 9.32
N ARG A 438 16.25 -24.71 10.19
CA ARG A 438 15.41 -23.80 11.00
C ARG A 438 14.71 -22.75 10.13
N LEU A 439 15.40 -22.19 9.15
CA LEU A 439 14.81 -21.25 8.19
C LEU A 439 13.69 -21.92 7.38
N ASP A 440 13.92 -23.16 6.91
CA ASP A 440 12.92 -23.94 6.19
C ASP A 440 11.70 -24.25 7.06
N MET A 441 11.89 -24.55 8.35
CA MET A 441 10.79 -24.74 9.30
C MET A 441 9.93 -23.47 9.43
N PHE A 442 10.55 -22.31 9.65
CA PHE A 442 9.80 -21.04 9.71
C PHE A 442 9.13 -20.71 8.38
N TYR A 443 9.79 -20.96 7.26
CA TYR A 443 9.24 -20.74 5.94
C TYR A 443 7.96 -21.56 5.73
N VAL A 444 7.95 -22.85 6.10
CA VAL A 444 6.76 -23.71 5.97
C VAL A 444 5.62 -23.18 6.83
N GLN A 445 5.89 -22.80 8.09
CA GLN A 445 4.87 -22.22 8.97
C GLN A 445 4.26 -20.94 8.39
N VAL A 446 5.11 -20.01 7.95
CA VAL A 446 4.65 -18.72 7.41
C VAL A 446 3.94 -18.90 6.08
N ARG A 447 4.40 -19.80 5.20
CA ARG A 447 3.73 -20.10 3.94
C ARG A 447 2.31 -20.65 4.15
N ALA A 448 2.12 -21.50 5.16
CA ALA A 448 0.78 -21.97 5.53
C ALA A 448 -0.12 -20.81 6.01
N MET A 449 0.41 -19.89 6.83
CA MET A 449 -0.30 -18.66 7.21
C MET A 449 -0.62 -17.78 5.99
N THR A 450 0.31 -17.64 5.05
CA THR A 450 0.11 -16.87 3.80
C THR A 450 -0.95 -17.52 2.90
N SER A 451 -0.99 -18.86 2.83
CA SER A 451 -2.02 -19.62 2.13
C SER A 451 -3.40 -19.39 2.72
N GLN A 452 -3.52 -19.41 4.05
CA GLN A 452 -4.76 -19.04 4.73
C GLN A 452 -5.14 -17.58 4.44
N ALA A 453 -4.19 -16.64 4.57
CA ALA A 453 -4.41 -15.24 4.29
C ALA A 453 -4.90 -15.00 2.86
N ALA A 454 -4.30 -15.68 1.86
CA ALA A 454 -4.72 -15.57 0.47
C ALA A 454 -6.18 -15.99 0.26
N LEU A 455 -6.64 -17.06 0.93
CA LEU A 455 -8.03 -17.51 0.86
C LEU A 455 -8.99 -16.54 1.56
N GLU A 456 -8.61 -15.98 2.72
CA GLU A 456 -9.43 -14.99 3.43
C GLU A 456 -9.54 -13.67 2.65
N ILE A 457 -8.44 -13.23 2.02
CA ILE A 457 -8.44 -12.08 1.10
C ILE A 457 -9.34 -12.36 -0.10
N ALA A 458 -9.20 -13.53 -0.75
CA ALA A 458 -10.08 -13.95 -1.84
C ALA A 458 -11.56 -13.98 -1.43
N GLY A 459 -11.86 -14.43 -0.21
CA GLY A 459 -13.20 -14.42 0.39
C GLY A 459 -13.74 -13.00 0.57
N SER A 460 -12.92 -12.07 1.09
CA SER A 460 -13.32 -10.68 1.31
C SER A 460 -13.64 -9.90 0.02
N ILE A 461 -13.14 -10.37 -1.13
CA ILE A 461 -13.38 -9.74 -2.44
C ILE A 461 -14.74 -10.15 -3.03
N LYS A 462 -15.42 -11.16 -2.46
CA LYS A 462 -16.74 -11.62 -2.98
C LYS A 462 -17.75 -10.48 -3.07
N GLU A 463 -17.80 -9.64 -2.05
CA GLU A 463 -18.68 -8.47 -1.99
C GLU A 463 -17.86 -7.28 -1.53
N VAL A 464 -17.51 -6.41 -2.49
CA VAL A 464 -16.84 -5.15 -2.17
C VAL A 464 -17.92 -4.11 -1.88
N PRO A 465 -17.87 -3.39 -0.74
CA PRO A 465 -18.92 -2.42 -0.41
C PRO A 465 -19.04 -1.29 -1.45
N MET A 466 -17.92 -0.87 -2.04
CA MET A 466 -17.85 0.17 -3.07
C MET A 466 -16.62 -0.06 -3.94
N LEU A 467 -16.68 0.27 -5.24
CA LEU A 467 -15.55 0.11 -6.15
C LEU A 467 -14.29 0.83 -5.64
N SER A 468 -14.46 2.05 -5.13
CA SER A 468 -13.39 2.86 -4.53
C SER A 468 -12.64 2.14 -3.40
N ASN A 469 -13.29 1.25 -2.64
CA ASN A 469 -12.62 0.53 -1.57
C ASN A 469 -11.68 -0.55 -2.11
N LEU A 470 -12.00 -1.13 -3.27
CA LEU A 470 -11.11 -2.07 -3.95
C LEU A 470 -9.97 -1.35 -4.66
N THR A 471 -10.26 -0.21 -5.29
CA THR A 471 -9.33 0.49 -6.18
C THR A 471 -8.48 1.55 -5.49
N HIS A 472 -8.90 2.10 -4.35
CA HIS A 472 -8.27 3.25 -3.70
C HIS A 472 -7.75 2.95 -2.28
N LEU A 473 -7.85 1.70 -1.82
CA LEU A 473 -7.10 1.20 -0.66
C LEU A 473 -5.84 0.48 -1.15
N ASN A 474 -4.67 1.01 -0.81
CA ASN A 474 -3.39 0.62 -1.43
C ASN A 474 -2.78 -0.68 -0.91
N TYR A 475 -3.18 -1.16 0.27
CA TYR A 475 -2.48 -2.26 0.94
C TYR A 475 -2.90 -3.67 0.47
N SER A 476 -3.98 -3.84 -0.31
CA SER A 476 -4.47 -5.17 -0.67
C SER A 476 -3.66 -5.88 -1.76
N ASN A 477 -2.84 -5.14 -2.54
CA ASN A 477 -2.07 -5.58 -3.72
C ASN A 477 -2.47 -6.96 -4.28
N LEU A 478 -3.67 -7.03 -4.87
CA LEU A 478 -4.29 -8.28 -5.34
C LEU A 478 -3.41 -9.08 -6.30
N ASN A 479 -2.54 -8.40 -7.05
CA ASN A 479 -1.58 -9.03 -7.95
C ASN A 479 -0.62 -9.94 -7.19
N ASN A 480 -0.13 -9.51 -6.01
CA ASN A 480 0.80 -10.31 -5.22
C ASN A 480 0.14 -11.58 -4.67
N TRP A 481 -1.11 -11.49 -4.20
CA TRP A 481 -1.87 -12.65 -3.76
C TRP A 481 -2.16 -13.65 -4.89
N ALA A 482 -2.49 -13.14 -6.08
CA ALA A 482 -2.71 -13.98 -7.24
C ALA A 482 -1.41 -14.70 -7.66
N ARG A 483 -0.27 -14.01 -7.69
CA ARG A 483 1.04 -14.65 -7.96
C ARG A 483 1.40 -15.69 -6.92
N PHE A 484 1.20 -15.39 -5.64
CA PHE A 484 1.43 -16.37 -4.57
C PHE A 484 0.61 -17.66 -4.79
N LEU A 485 -0.67 -17.56 -5.14
CA LEU A 485 -1.51 -18.74 -5.42
C LEU A 485 -1.10 -19.49 -6.70
N LEU A 486 -0.49 -18.80 -7.68
CA LEU A 486 0.04 -19.42 -8.89
C LEU A 486 1.35 -20.17 -8.61
N GLU A 487 2.25 -19.58 -7.84
CA GLU A 487 3.65 -20.00 -7.75
C GLU A 487 3.99 -20.80 -6.50
N ASP A 488 3.47 -20.43 -5.32
CA ASP A 488 4.01 -20.89 -4.03
C ASP A 488 3.00 -21.67 -3.17
N ALA A 489 1.71 -21.64 -3.50
CA ALA A 489 0.66 -22.24 -2.68
C ALA A 489 0.40 -23.73 -2.94
N ASP A 490 1.15 -24.36 -3.85
CA ASP A 490 0.95 -25.74 -4.31
C ASP A 490 1.05 -26.80 -3.21
N ALA A 491 1.92 -26.58 -2.23
CA ALA A 491 2.17 -27.53 -1.16
C ALA A 491 1.20 -27.39 0.04
N ASP A 492 0.51 -26.26 0.18
CA ASP A 492 -0.38 -26.02 1.33
C ASP A 492 -1.86 -26.08 0.95
N LEU A 493 -2.20 -25.82 -0.32
CA LEU A 493 -3.57 -25.74 -0.81
C LEU A 493 -3.83 -26.81 -1.87
N ASN A 494 -4.98 -27.46 -1.78
CA ASN A 494 -5.42 -28.33 -2.86
C ASN A 494 -5.83 -27.52 -4.11
N LEU A 495 -5.91 -28.21 -5.26
CA LEU A 495 -6.25 -27.56 -6.53
C LEU A 495 -7.58 -26.81 -6.48
N THR A 496 -8.59 -27.37 -5.80
CA THR A 496 -9.92 -26.74 -5.66
C THR A 496 -9.85 -25.41 -4.92
N GLN A 497 -9.12 -25.34 -3.81
CA GLN A 497 -8.92 -24.12 -3.04
C GLN A 497 -8.15 -23.07 -3.86
N ARG A 498 -7.09 -23.49 -4.58
CA ARG A 498 -6.32 -22.60 -5.46
C ARG A 498 -7.17 -22.03 -6.58
N VAL A 499 -7.92 -22.87 -7.29
CA VAL A 499 -8.85 -22.46 -8.36
C VAL A 499 -9.89 -21.50 -7.82
N TRP A 500 -10.51 -21.81 -6.67
CA TRP A 500 -11.48 -20.93 -6.02
C TRP A 500 -10.88 -19.57 -5.68
N GLY A 501 -9.71 -19.55 -5.04
CA GLY A 501 -9.03 -18.31 -4.65
C GLY A 501 -8.64 -17.46 -5.87
N LEU A 502 -8.09 -18.10 -6.90
CA LEU A 502 -7.70 -17.44 -8.15
C LEU A 502 -8.90 -16.88 -8.92
N GLN A 503 -10.03 -17.59 -8.98
CA GLN A 503 -11.26 -17.08 -9.60
C GLN A 503 -11.76 -15.81 -8.90
N ARG A 504 -11.69 -15.77 -7.56
CA ARG A 504 -12.10 -14.61 -6.77
C ARG A 504 -11.15 -13.42 -6.96
N LEU A 505 -9.85 -13.67 -6.85
CA LEU A 505 -8.83 -12.63 -7.07
C LEU A 505 -8.90 -12.08 -8.50
N ARG A 506 -9.13 -12.93 -9.49
CA ARG A 506 -9.37 -12.52 -10.89
C ARG A 506 -10.57 -11.59 -11.00
N GLY A 507 -11.69 -11.89 -10.34
CA GLY A 507 -12.87 -11.01 -10.30
C GLY A 507 -12.53 -9.64 -9.72
N GLY A 508 -11.80 -9.61 -8.59
CA GLY A 508 -11.28 -8.38 -8.00
C GLY A 508 -10.36 -7.61 -8.95
N LEU A 509 -9.39 -8.29 -9.57
CA LEU A 509 -8.44 -7.68 -10.51
C LEU A 509 -9.14 -7.08 -11.74
N ASN A 510 -10.11 -7.80 -12.30
CA ASN A 510 -10.93 -7.32 -13.41
C ASN A 510 -11.73 -6.05 -13.06
N LEU A 511 -12.27 -5.98 -11.83
CA LEU A 511 -12.93 -4.77 -11.33
C LEU A 511 -11.94 -3.64 -11.07
N THR A 512 -10.76 -3.93 -10.51
CA THR A 512 -9.72 -2.89 -10.35
C THR A 512 -9.27 -2.33 -11.69
N GLY A 513 -9.36 -3.16 -12.74
CA GLY A 513 -9.19 -2.79 -14.14
C GLY A 513 -10.07 -1.63 -14.61
N PHE A 514 -11.16 -1.30 -13.91
CA PHE A 514 -11.95 -0.11 -14.22
C PHE A 514 -11.18 1.19 -13.99
N SER A 515 -10.36 1.23 -12.93
CA SER A 515 -9.64 2.43 -12.50
C SER A 515 -8.18 2.42 -12.93
N TRP A 516 -7.57 1.24 -12.95
CA TRP A 516 -6.13 1.07 -13.10
C TRP A 516 -5.83 0.02 -14.15
N VAL A 517 -4.99 0.37 -15.12
CA VAL A 517 -4.49 -0.58 -16.11
C VAL A 517 -3.57 -1.59 -15.43
N ASP A 518 -3.87 -2.89 -15.55
CA ASP A 518 -2.93 -3.93 -15.15
C ASP A 518 -1.76 -3.96 -16.12
N ARG A 519 -0.55 -3.68 -15.62
CA ARG A 519 0.70 -3.73 -16.38
C ARG A 519 1.54 -4.95 -16.04
N THR A 520 1.00 -5.85 -15.22
CA THR A 520 1.78 -6.93 -14.63
C THR A 520 1.58 -8.29 -15.30
N GLY A 521 0.57 -8.43 -16.15
CA GLY A 521 0.23 -9.70 -16.81
C GLY A 521 -0.36 -10.75 -15.86
N THR A 522 -0.71 -10.37 -14.63
CA THR A 522 -1.17 -11.32 -13.61
C THR A 522 -2.50 -11.93 -14.00
N ILE A 523 -3.43 -11.14 -14.54
CA ILE A 523 -4.75 -11.63 -14.95
C ILE A 523 -4.62 -12.69 -16.04
N ASP A 524 -3.75 -12.48 -17.03
CA ASP A 524 -3.57 -13.41 -18.14
C ASP A 524 -2.92 -14.71 -17.67
N ALA A 525 -1.98 -14.65 -16.71
CA ALA A 525 -1.41 -15.82 -16.06
C ALA A 525 -2.46 -16.62 -15.26
N VAL A 526 -3.36 -15.93 -14.56
CA VAL A 526 -4.49 -16.57 -13.88
C VAL A 526 -5.44 -17.23 -14.88
N ASP A 527 -5.77 -16.56 -15.97
CA ASP A 527 -6.62 -17.11 -17.03
C ASP A 527 -6.03 -18.39 -17.64
N ALA A 528 -4.74 -18.38 -17.97
CA ALA A 528 -4.04 -19.56 -18.47
C ALA A 528 -4.09 -20.73 -17.48
N PHE A 529 -3.85 -20.46 -16.19
CA PHE A 529 -3.91 -21.48 -15.14
C PHE A 529 -5.31 -22.08 -14.96
N LEU A 530 -6.35 -21.25 -14.98
CA LEU A 530 -7.73 -21.70 -14.82
C LEU A 530 -8.17 -22.58 -16.01
N VAL A 531 -7.82 -22.19 -17.24
CA VAL A 531 -8.09 -23.01 -18.44
C VAL A 531 -7.38 -24.36 -18.36
N ALA A 532 -6.09 -24.37 -18.03
CA ALA A 532 -5.32 -25.61 -17.87
C ALA A 532 -5.92 -26.54 -16.80
N SER A 533 -6.32 -25.97 -15.66
CA SER A 533 -6.94 -26.72 -14.55
C SER A 533 -8.27 -27.37 -14.95
N THR A 534 -9.11 -26.66 -15.70
CA THR A 534 -10.38 -27.21 -16.21
C THR A 534 -10.16 -28.34 -17.22
N ALA A 535 -9.19 -28.19 -18.13
CA ALA A 535 -8.86 -29.23 -19.10
C ALA A 535 -8.35 -30.52 -18.42
N SER A 536 -7.48 -30.39 -17.40
CA SER A 536 -7.01 -31.54 -16.62
C SER A 536 -8.14 -32.25 -15.87
N ALA A 537 -9.09 -31.50 -15.30
CA ALA A 537 -10.25 -32.09 -14.62
C ALA A 537 -11.14 -32.88 -15.58
N MET A 538 -11.39 -32.36 -16.80
CA MET A 538 -12.15 -33.06 -17.82
C MET A 538 -11.45 -34.34 -18.31
N GLN A 539 -10.12 -34.31 -18.47
CA GLN A 539 -9.34 -35.50 -18.85
C GLN A 539 -9.40 -36.60 -17.77
N GLN A 540 -9.29 -36.23 -16.49
CA GLN A 540 -9.42 -37.20 -15.39
C GLN A 540 -10.82 -37.81 -15.33
N GLN A 541 -11.87 -37.01 -15.57
CA GLN A 541 -13.24 -37.51 -15.62
C GLN A 541 -13.45 -38.48 -16.80
N GLN A 542 -12.88 -38.18 -17.97
CA GLN A 542 -12.95 -39.08 -19.13
C GLN A 542 -12.23 -40.41 -18.87
N GLN A 543 -11.04 -40.38 -18.26
CA GLN A 543 -10.30 -41.60 -17.90
C GLN A 543 -11.06 -42.46 -16.89
N GLN A 544 -11.77 -41.86 -15.93
CA GLN A 544 -12.61 -42.60 -14.99
C GLN A 544 -13.80 -43.27 -15.69
N LEU A 545 -14.43 -42.60 -16.65
CA LEU A 545 -15.53 -43.17 -17.45
C LEU A 545 -15.05 -44.34 -18.33
N ASP A 546 -13.87 -44.24 -18.93
CA ASP A 546 -13.29 -45.29 -19.77
C ASP A 546 -12.91 -46.55 -18.95
N VAL A 547 -12.44 -46.40 -17.71
CA VAL A 547 -12.16 -47.54 -16.81
C VAL A 547 -13.44 -48.24 -16.35
N THR A 548 -14.52 -47.48 -16.11
CA THR A 548 -15.82 -48.07 -15.73
C THR A 548 -16.53 -48.77 -16.89
N SER A 549 -16.33 -48.33 -18.14
CA SER A 549 -16.89 -48.97 -19.34
C SER A 549 -16.10 -50.19 -19.79
N GLY A 550 -14.79 -50.27 -19.50
CA GLY A 550 -13.94 -51.43 -19.81
C GLY A 550 -14.13 -52.66 -18.91
N SER A 551 -14.83 -52.54 -17.77
CA SER A 551 -15.07 -53.65 -16.82
C SER A 551 -16.41 -54.37 -17.02
N GLY A 552 -17.16 -54.02 -18.08
CA GLY A 552 -18.50 -54.54 -18.39
C GLY A 552 -18.58 -55.64 -19.45
N SER A 553 -17.47 -56.29 -19.86
CA SER A 553 -17.54 -57.50 -20.68
C SER A 553 -17.66 -58.75 -19.79
N LEU A 554 -18.78 -58.83 -19.05
CA LEU A 554 -19.24 -60.10 -18.48
C LEU A 554 -19.77 -60.95 -19.65
N ILE A 555 -18.91 -61.84 -20.12
CA ILE A 555 -19.24 -62.95 -21.02
C ILE A 555 -20.43 -63.70 -20.37
N TRP A 556 -21.64 -63.46 -20.87
CA TRP A 556 -22.79 -64.28 -20.57
C TRP A 556 -22.56 -65.67 -21.18
N ALA A 557 -22.13 -66.61 -20.35
CA ALA A 557 -22.10 -68.02 -20.71
C ALA A 557 -23.55 -68.52 -20.90
N PRO A 558 -23.89 -69.15 -22.04
CA PRO A 558 -25.22 -69.71 -22.23
C PRO A 558 -25.37 -70.98 -21.38
N SER A 559 -26.31 -70.95 -20.44
CA SER A 559 -26.68 -72.08 -19.60
C SER A 559 -27.27 -73.23 -20.43
N HIS A 560 -26.60 -74.38 -20.40
CA HIS A 560 -27.08 -75.66 -20.89
C HIS A 560 -28.35 -76.10 -20.13
N ARG A 561 -29.39 -76.48 -20.89
CA ARG A 561 -30.53 -77.28 -20.41
C ARG A 561 -30.08 -78.69 -20.04
N TYR A 562 -30.51 -79.20 -18.89
CA TYR A 562 -30.71 -80.61 -18.66
C TYR A 562 -32.08 -80.85 -18.00
N GLN A 563 -32.80 -81.78 -18.62
CA GLN A 563 -34.05 -82.47 -18.25
C GLN A 563 -35.36 -81.66 -18.25
#